data_AF-A0A191UGC1-F1
#
_entry.id   AF-A0A191UGC1-F1
#
_cell.length_a   1.000
_cell.length_b   1.000
_cell.length_c   1.000
_cell.angle_alpha   90.00
_cell.angle_beta   90.00
_cell.angle_gamma   90.00
#
_symmetry.space_group_name_H-M   'P 1'
#
loop_
_entity.id
_entity.type
_entity.pdbx_description
1 polymer ?
#
loop_
_entity_poly.entity_id
_entity_poly.type
_entity_poly.pdbx_seq_one_letter_code
_entity_poly.pdbx_strand_id
1 'polypeptide(L)'
;MVNIHIKDLVPSASSYADGEVIFKLISEKVAAGEDVVVSFKEIPATPSAFINSAFVRLLEVTSIQNIQQHLKIVDSTKFINDLIKSRLLFASTRH
;
A
#
# COMPACT_ATOMS: atom_id res chain seq x y z
N MET A 1 -8.62 -1.35 13.95
CA MET A 1 -8.90 -1.14 12.52
C MET A 1 -8.77 0.33 12.19
N VAL A 2 -7.87 0.69 11.26
CA VAL A 2 -7.64 2.08 10.81
C VAL A 2 -8.05 2.21 9.35
N ASN A 3 -8.85 3.22 9.02
CA ASN A 3 -9.28 3.51 7.65
C ASN A 3 -8.53 4.73 7.13
N ILE A 4 -7.89 4.57 5.98
CA ILE A 4 -7.07 5.59 5.34
C ILE A 4 -7.64 5.85 3.95
N HIS A 5 -7.95 7.11 3.67
CA HIS A 5 -8.28 7.57 2.33
C HIS A 5 -7.05 8.27 1.75
N ILE A 6 -6.49 7.71 0.67
CA ILE A 6 -5.23 8.22 0.10
C ILE A 6 -5.37 9.69 -0.32
N LYS A 7 -6.53 10.08 -0.86
CA LYS A 7 -6.81 11.45 -1.31
C LYS A 7 -6.74 12.50 -0.19
N ASP A 8 -6.98 12.11 1.06
CA ASP A 8 -6.91 13.02 2.21
C ASP A 8 -5.47 13.25 2.69
N LEU A 9 -4.54 12.37 2.29
CA LEU A 9 -3.16 12.36 2.78
C LEU A 9 -2.16 12.86 1.75
N VAL A 10 -2.43 12.64 0.46
CA VAL A 10 -1.50 12.99 -0.60
C VAL A 10 -2.22 13.67 -1.76
N PRO A 11 -1.57 14.63 -2.44
CA PRO A 11 -2.20 15.43 -3.47
C PRO A 11 -2.54 14.63 -4.74
N SER A 12 -1.76 13.61 -5.09
CA SER A 12 -1.88 12.94 -6.39
C SER A 12 -1.72 11.42 -6.40
N ALA A 13 -1.19 10.83 -5.33
CA ALA A 13 -0.82 9.40 -5.30
C ALA A 13 0.06 8.97 -6.49
N SER A 14 0.92 9.88 -6.95
CA SER A 14 1.64 9.73 -8.22
C SER A 14 3.16 9.75 -8.08
N SER A 15 3.68 10.09 -6.90
CA SER A 15 5.11 10.20 -6.65
C SER A 15 5.61 9.16 -5.65
N TYR A 16 6.92 8.97 -5.60
CA TYR A 16 7.55 8.19 -4.53
C TYR A 16 7.32 8.85 -3.17
N ALA A 17 7.38 10.18 -3.10
CA ALA A 17 7.15 10.92 -1.86
C ALA A 17 5.72 10.75 -1.35
N ASP A 18 4.73 10.72 -2.24
CA ASP A 18 3.34 10.42 -1.89
C ASP A 18 3.25 9.01 -1.27
N GLY A 19 3.91 8.02 -1.87
CA GLY A 19 3.89 6.67 -1.32
C GLY A 19 4.63 6.54 0.01
N GLU A 20 5.71 7.30 0.21
CA GLU A 20 6.43 7.40 1.48
C GLU A 20 5.51 7.83 2.65
N VAL A 21 4.63 8.80 2.39
CA VAL A 21 3.66 9.28 3.39
C VAL A 21 2.72 8.15 3.82
N ILE A 22 2.22 7.39 2.85
CA ILE A 22 1.34 6.24 3.12
C ILE A 22 2.10 5.15 3.88
N PHE A 23 3.31 4.81 3.46
CA PHE A 23 4.14 3.81 4.13
C PHE A 23 4.35 4.13 5.60
N LYS A 24 4.78 5.37 5.92
CA LYS A 24 5.03 5.80 7.31
C LYS A 24 3.79 5.69 8.19
N LEU A 25 2.60 5.84 7.62
CA LEU A 25 1.35 5.74 8.36
C LEU A 25 0.92 4.30 8.65
N ILE A 26 1.21 3.38 7.72
CA ILE A 26 0.69 2.00 7.80
C ILE A 26 1.74 0.99 8.27
N SER A 27 3.03 1.27 8.15
CA SER A 27 4.11 0.30 8.36
C SER A 27 4.14 -0.25 9.79
N GLU A 28 4.16 0.62 10.81
CA GLU A 28 4.16 0.22 12.22
C GLU A 28 2.89 -0.55 12.58
N LYS A 29 1.74 -0.13 12.06
CA LYS A 29 0.43 -0.73 12.33
C LYS A 29 0.32 -2.15 11.78
N VAL A 30 0.65 -2.31 10.50
CA VAL A 30 0.66 -3.62 9.86
C VAL A 30 1.69 -4.51 10.56
N ALA A 31 2.90 -4.02 10.84
CA ALA A 31 3.93 -4.78 11.55
C ALA A 31 3.50 -5.21 12.97
N ALA A 32 2.68 -4.43 13.66
CA ALA A 32 2.09 -4.75 14.96
C ALA A 32 0.89 -5.72 14.88
N GLY A 33 0.45 -6.11 13.68
CA GLY A 33 -0.74 -6.96 13.48
C GLY A 33 -2.07 -6.21 13.61
N GLU A 34 -2.07 -4.89 13.47
CA GLU A 34 -3.30 -4.09 13.42
C GLU A 34 -3.89 -4.09 12.01
N ASP A 35 -5.21 -4.27 11.90
CA ASP A 35 -5.90 -4.17 10.61
C ASP A 35 -5.93 -2.74 10.08
N VAL A 36 -5.44 -2.56 8.85
CA VAL A 36 -5.39 -1.30 8.11
C VAL A 36 -6.17 -1.44 6.80
N VAL A 37 -7.10 -0.53 6.55
CA VAL A 37 -7.86 -0.43 5.31
C VAL A 37 -7.42 0.82 4.56
N VAL A 38 -6.95 0.65 3.33
CA VAL A 38 -6.51 1.75 2.46
C VAL A 38 -7.48 1.88 1.27
N SER A 39 -8.16 3.02 1.20
CA SER A 39 -9.12 3.37 0.17
C SER A 39 -8.46 4.20 -0.94
N PHE A 40 -8.64 3.73 -2.17
CA PHE A 40 -8.24 4.40 -3.42
C PHE A 40 -9.40 5.18 -4.06
N LYS A 41 -10.44 5.50 -3.28
CA LYS A 41 -11.60 6.23 -3.77
C LYS A 41 -11.15 7.52 -4.48
N GLU A 42 -11.70 7.74 -5.68
CA GLU A 42 -11.38 8.86 -6.59
C GLU A 42 -9.94 8.84 -7.15
N ILE A 43 -9.20 7.74 -7.04
CA ILE A 43 -7.88 7.57 -7.64
C ILE A 43 -7.99 6.58 -8.82
N PRO A 44 -7.97 7.07 -10.07
CA PRO A 44 -8.19 6.21 -11.24
C PRO A 44 -6.99 5.30 -11.53
N ALA A 45 -5.77 5.80 -11.29
CA ALA A 45 -4.52 5.08 -11.53
C ALA A 45 -3.40 5.64 -10.66
N THR A 46 -2.38 4.81 -10.40
CA THR A 46 -1.14 5.20 -9.71
C THR A 46 0.06 4.55 -10.39
N PRO A 47 1.22 5.21 -10.50
CA PRO A 47 2.43 4.62 -11.07
C PRO A 47 3.11 3.65 -10.09
N SER A 48 3.96 2.78 -10.63
CA SER A 48 4.73 1.82 -9.83
C SER A 48 5.61 2.49 -8.76
N ALA A 49 6.07 3.73 -8.98
CA ALA A 49 6.86 4.47 -8.00
C ALA A 49 6.11 4.69 -6.68
N PHE A 50 4.82 5.07 -6.76
CA PHE A 50 3.94 5.21 -5.61
C PHE A 50 3.68 3.85 -4.94
N ILE A 51 3.34 2.81 -5.73
CA ILE A 51 3.08 1.47 -5.20
C ILE A 51 4.29 0.88 -4.49
N ASN A 52 5.49 1.06 -5.06
CA ASN A 52 6.72 0.56 -4.46
C ASN A 52 6.97 1.21 -3.11
N SER A 53 6.94 2.54 -3.06
CA SER A 53 7.21 3.30 -1.84
C SER A 53 6.15 3.06 -0.76
N ALA A 54 4.87 2.96 -1.12
CA ALA A 54 3.78 2.77 -0.17
C ALA A 54 3.66 1.34 0.38
N PHE A 55 3.72 0.33 -0.51
CA PHE A 55 3.31 -1.03 -0.16
C PHE A 55 4.44 -2.05 -0.26
N VAL A 56 5.29 -1.98 -1.28
CA VAL A 56 6.39 -2.96 -1.43
C VAL A 56 7.37 -2.86 -0.27
N ARG A 57 7.64 -1.63 0.18
CA ARG A 57 8.50 -1.36 1.35
C ARG A 57 7.98 -1.96 2.65
N LEU A 58 6.71 -2.37 2.75
CA LEU A 58 6.24 -3.11 3.93
C LEU A 58 6.99 -4.42 4.14
N LEU A 59 7.53 -5.01 3.06
CA LEU A 59 8.38 -6.19 3.16
C LEU A 59 9.72 -5.92 3.87
N GLU A 60 10.12 -4.67 4.03
CA GLU A 60 11.31 -4.27 4.82
C GLU A 60 11.07 -4.44 6.32
N VAL A 61 9.81 -4.41 6.77
CA VAL A 61 9.44 -4.39 8.21
C VAL A 61 8.56 -5.57 8.64
N THR A 62 7.98 -6.31 7.70
CA THR A 62 7.08 -7.43 8.00
C THR A 62 7.02 -8.46 6.86
N SER A 63 6.47 -9.64 7.11
CA SER A 63 6.27 -10.69 6.10
C SER A 63 5.09 -10.42 5.16
N ILE A 64 5.11 -11.05 3.98
CA ILE A 64 4.00 -10.99 3.01
C ILE A 64 2.69 -11.56 3.58
N GLN A 65 2.77 -12.59 4.43
CA GLN A 65 1.59 -13.17 5.08
C GLN A 65 0.91 -12.15 5.99
N ASN A 66 1.71 -11.43 6.79
CA ASN A 66 1.20 -10.41 7.70
C ASN A 66 0.58 -9.24 6.92
N ILE A 67 1.19 -8.81 5.81
CA ILE A 67 0.60 -7.81 4.91
C ILE A 67 -0.75 -8.30 4.37
N GLN A 68 -0.83 -9.54 3.87
CA GLN A 68 -2.08 -10.08 3.31
C GLN A 68 -3.18 -10.26 4.37
N GLN A 69 -2.82 -10.50 5.63
CA GLN A 69 -3.75 -10.65 6.73
C GLN A 69 -4.29 -9.30 7.22
N HIS A 70 -3.43 -8.28 7.34
CA HIS A 70 -3.77 -7.04 8.03
C HIS A 70 -3.92 -5.82 7.12
N LEU A 71 -3.48 -5.86 5.86
CA LEU A 71 -3.67 -4.77 4.91
C LEU A 71 -4.79 -5.10 3.92
N LYS A 72 -5.85 -4.29 3.94
CA LYS A 72 -6.96 -4.38 2.99
C LYS A 72 -6.98 -3.18 2.05
N ILE A 73 -6.97 -3.43 0.74
CA ILE A 73 -7.14 -2.40 -0.28
C ILE A 73 -8.62 -2.34 -0.71
N VAL A 74 -9.23 -1.16 -0.69
CA VAL A 74 -10.63 -0.93 -1.05
C VAL A 74 -10.77 0.26 -2.01
N ASP A 75 -11.93 0.37 -2.67
CA ASP A 75 -12.26 1.44 -3.63
C ASP A 75 -11.22 1.64 -4.75
N SER A 76 -10.48 0.58 -5.09
CA SER A 76 -9.42 0.59 -6.10
C SER A 76 -9.92 0.06 -7.43
N THR A 77 -9.32 0.54 -8.51
CA THR A 77 -9.56 -0.02 -9.85
C THR A 77 -8.89 -1.39 -9.96
N LYS A 78 -9.36 -2.21 -10.91
CA LYS A 78 -8.71 -3.51 -11.24
C LYS A 78 -7.22 -3.33 -11.56
N PHE A 79 -6.88 -2.27 -12.30
CA PHE A 79 -5.50 -1.92 -12.63
C PHE A 79 -4.64 -1.73 -11.37
N ILE A 80 -5.10 -0.91 -10.41
CA ILE A 80 -4.37 -0.65 -9.16
C ILE A 80 -4.20 -1.94 -8.35
N ASN A 81 -5.27 -2.74 -8.21
CA ASN A 81 -5.19 -4.01 -7.48
C ASN A 81 -4.20 -4.99 -8.10
N ASP A 82 -4.25 -5.14 -9.43
CA ASP A 82 -3.36 -6.04 -10.16
C ASP A 82 -1.90 -5.55 -10.06
N LEU A 83 -1.67 -4.23 -10.10
CA LEU A 83 -0.36 -3.63 -9.91
C LEU A 83 0.20 -3.89 -8.51
N ILE A 84 -0.58 -3.64 -7.44
CA ILE A 84 -0.16 -3.91 -6.05
C ILE A 84 0.24 -5.38 -5.89
N LYS A 85 -0.63 -6.30 -6.31
CA LYS A 85 -0.38 -7.74 -6.20
C LYS A 85 0.88 -8.15 -6.96
N SER A 86 1.03 -7.68 -8.20
CA SER A 86 2.20 -7.99 -9.03
C SER A 86 3.50 -7.52 -8.39
N ARG A 87 3.53 -6.28 -7.86
CA ARG A 87 4.74 -5.72 -7.25
C ARG A 87 5.09 -6.41 -5.93
N LEU A 88 4.10 -6.70 -5.07
CA LEU A 88 4.32 -7.43 -3.82
C LEU A 88 4.81 -8.86 -4.07
N LEU A 89 4.16 -9.60 -4.97
CA LEU A 89 4.58 -10.96 -5.31
C LEU A 89 6.01 -10.98 -5.87
N PHE A 90 6.31 -10.09 -6.82
CA PHE A 90 7.65 -9.98 -7.38
C PHE A 90 8.70 -9.69 -6.30
N ALA A 91 8.44 -8.74 -5.39
CA ALA A 91 9.37 -8.41 -4.31
C ALA A 91 9.53 -9.54 -3.29
N SER A 92 8.44 -10.25 -2.95
CA SER A 92 8.47 -11.36 -1.98
C SER A 92 9.24 -12.60 -2.45
N THR A 93 9.56 -12.71 -3.74
CA THR A 93 10.38 -13.82 -4.27
C THR A 93 11.89 -13.52 -4.26
N ARG A 94 12.27 -12.27 -3.97
CA ARG A 94 13.67 -11.80 -3.97
C ARG A 94 14.20 -11.49 -2.56
N HIS A 95 13.33 -11.60 -1.55
CA HIS A 95 13.61 -11.45 -0.12
C HIS A 95 13.41 -12.79 0.57
#